data_AF-A0A6G1YMC4-F1
#
_entry.id   AF-A0A6G1YMC4-F1
#
_cell.length_a   1.000
_cell.length_b   1.000
_cell.length_c   1.000
_cell.angle_alpha   90.00
_cell.angle_beta   90.00
_cell.angle_gamma   90.00
#
_symmetry.space_group_name_H-M   'P 1'
#
loop_
_entity.id
_entity.type
_entity.pdbx_description
1 polymer ?
#
loop_
_entity_poly.entity_id
_entity_poly.type
_entity_poly.pdbx_seq_one_letter_code
_entity_poly.pdbx_strand_id
1 'polypeptide(L)' 'MANDKTADIQARIETLLKGEPLKSYSKEEIIDKLSDSYPNMEVERILGEMEVSSSMTNSQSHVDSTCRGGTVYFQWR' A
#
# COMPACT_ATOMS: atom_id res chain seq x y z
N MET A 1 -9.41 18.20 4.30
CA MET A 1 -9.08 18.28 2.86
C MET A 1 -7.81 17.52 2.49
N ALA A 2 -6.62 17.78 3.05
CA ALA A 2 -5.43 16.95 2.76
C ALA A 2 -5.49 15.53 3.37
N ASN A 3 -6.15 15.39 4.53
CA ASN A 3 -6.30 14.13 5.24
C ASN A 3 -7.26 13.16 4.52
N ASP A 4 -8.29 13.69 3.85
CA ASP A 4 -9.35 12.90 3.22
C ASP A 4 -8.84 12.13 1.99
N LYS A 5 -7.98 12.77 1.19
CA LYS A 5 -7.37 12.15 0.00
C LYS A 5 -6.38 11.04 0.36
N THR A 6 -5.60 11.25 1.42
CA THR A 6 -4.66 10.24 1.94
C THR A 6 -5.42 9.00 2.42
N ALA A 7 -6.48 9.21 3.20
CA ALA A 7 -7.34 8.12 3.67
C ALA A 7 -8.01 7.36 2.52
N ASP A 8 -8.44 8.06 1.46
CA ASP A 8 -9.04 7.45 0.27
C ASP A 8 -8.04 6.56 -0.49
N ILE A 9 -6.83 7.06 -0.75
CA ILE A 9 -5.77 6.27 -1.42
C ILE A 9 -5.42 5.03 -0.60
N GLN A 10 -5.24 5.18 0.71
CA GLN A 10 -4.95 4.06 1.59
C GLN A 10 -6.08 3.03 1.56
N ALA A 11 -7.34 3.45 1.69
CA ALA A 11 -8.50 2.57 1.64
C ALA A 11 -8.61 1.84 0.29
N ARG A 12 -8.22 2.50 -0.81
CA ARG A 12 -8.20 1.87 -2.14
C ARG A 12 -7.10 0.82 -2.26
N ILE A 13 -5.90 1.08 -1.73
CA ILE A 13 -4.81 0.10 -1.66
C ILE A 13 -5.24 -1.10 -0.83
N GLU A 14 -5.80 -0.88 0.37
CA GLU A 14 -6.30 -1.95 1.23
C GLU A 14 -7.40 -2.77 0.54
N THR A 15 -8.32 -2.12 -0.19
CA THR A 15 -9.36 -2.82 -0.97
C THR A 15 -8.75 -3.70 -2.06
N LEU A 16 -7.72 -3.22 -2.77
CA LEU A 16 -7.00 -4.00 -3.77
C LEU A 16 -6.36 -5.24 -3.15
N LEU A 17 -5.62 -5.07 -2.05
CA LEU A 17 -4.91 -6.17 -1.38
C LEU A 17 -5.87 -7.18 -0.75
N LYS A 18 -6.96 -6.69 -0.15
CA LYS A 18 -8.01 -7.53 0.45
C LYS A 18 -8.76 -8.37 -0.58
N GLY A 19 -8.82 -7.92 -1.84
CA GLY A 19 -9.43 -8.68 -2.94
C GLY A 19 -8.69 -9.99 -3.28
N GLU A 20 -7.37 -10.04 -3.06
CA GLU A 20 -6.53 -11.21 -3.27
C GLU A 20 -5.56 -11.40 -2.08
N PRO A 21 -6.01 -11.82 -0.90
CA PRO A 21 -5.23 -11.71 0.34
C PRO A 21 -3.98 -12.60 0.40
N LEU A 22 -3.92 -13.64 -0.42
CA LEU A 22 -2.75 -14.52 -0.52
C LEU A 22 -1.68 -14.00 -1.50
N LYS A 23 -1.99 -12.94 -2.25
CA LYS A 23 -1.09 -12.38 -3.26
C LYS A 23 -0.39 -11.15 -2.71
N SER A 24 0.91 -11.11 -2.94
CA SER A 24 1.69 -9.89 -2.70
C SER A 24 1.80 -9.11 -4.01
N TYR A 25 1.73 -7.79 -3.92
CA TYR A 25 1.94 -6.88 -5.04
C TYR A 25 3.18 -6.04 -4.79
N SER A 26 4.02 -5.85 -5.81
CA SER A 26 5.11 -4.88 -5.71
C SER A 26 4.55 -3.45 -5.62
N LYS A 27 5.38 -2.55 -5.10
CA LYS A 27 5.07 -1.11 -5.10
C LYS A 27 4.65 -0.61 -6.49
N GLU A 28 5.41 -0.98 -7.51
CA GLU A 28 5.19 -0.59 -8.91
C GLU A 28 3.87 -1.17 -9.44
N GLU A 29 3.55 -2.43 -9.14
CA GLU A 29 2.29 -3.04 -9.54
C GLU A 29 1.06 -2.32 -8.95
N ILE A 30 1.16 -1.86 -7.69
CA ILE A 30 0.07 -1.11 -7.05
C ILE A 30 -0.07 0.27 -7.69
N ILE A 31 1.05 0.94 -7.96
CA ILE A 31 1.05 2.24 -8.65
C ILE A 31 0.39 2.12 -10.03
N ASP A 32 0.80 1.13 -10.84
CA ASP A 32 0.24 0.91 -12.17
C ASP A 32 -1.25 0.56 -12.13
N LYS A 33 -1.71 -0.17 -11.11
CA LYS A 33 -3.14 -0.49 -10.94
C LYS A 33 -4.00 0.70 -10.55
N LEU A 34 -3.40 1.73 -9.96
CA LEU A 34 -4.09 2.90 -9.42
C LEU A 34 -3.84 4.17 -10.25
N SER A 35 -2.98 4.11 -11.28
CA SER A 35 -2.53 5.26 -12.07
C SER A 35 -3.66 6.01 -12.78
N ASP A 36 -4.75 5.31 -13.12
CA ASP A 36 -5.91 5.91 -13.78
C ASP A 36 -6.76 6.76 -12.82
N SER A 37 -6.63 6.53 -11.51
CA SER A 37 -7.45 7.18 -10.48
C SER A 37 -6.67 8.15 -9.61
N TYR A 38 -5.36 7.93 -9.46
CA TYR A 38 -4.51 8.68 -8.54
C TYR A 38 -3.14 9.01 -9.14
N PRO A 39 -2.55 10.16 -8.79
CA PRO A 39 -1.17 10.46 -9.19
C PRO A 39 -0.18 9.46 -8.57
N ASN A 40 0.71 8.91 -9.40
CA ASN A 40 1.71 7.91 -8.96
C ASN A 40 2.51 8.35 -7.73
N MET A 41 2.91 9.63 -7.67
CA MET A 41 3.66 10.20 -6.54
C MET A 41 2.89 10.15 -5.21
N GLU A 42 1.56 10.32 -5.26
CA GLU A 42 0.74 10.24 -4.05
C GLU A 42 0.59 8.80 -3.58
N VAL A 43 0.34 7.86 -4.51
CA VAL A 43 0.28 6.42 -4.22
C VAL A 43 1.61 5.94 -3.63
N GLU A 44 2.72 6.35 -4.24
CA GLU A 44 4.07 6.05 -3.78
C GLU A 44 4.33 6.55 -2.35
N ARG A 45 3.92 7.79 -2.04
CA ARG A 45 4.05 8.34 -0.68
C ARG A 45 3.28 7.49 0.33
N ILE A 46 2.03 7.14 0.04
CA ILE A 46 1.20 6.33 0.94
C ILE A 46 1.78 4.93 1.15
N LEU A 47 2.27 4.29 0.10
CA LEU A 47 2.93 2.99 0.21
C LEU A 47 4.17 3.05 1.12
N GLY A 48 4.96 4.14 1.06
CA GLY A 48 6.07 4.36 1.99
C GLY A 48 5.63 4.52 3.45
N GLU A 49 4.54 5.25 3.70
CA GLU A 49 3.96 5.38 5.05
C GLU A 49 3.44 4.04 5.59
N MET A 50 2.81 3.23 4.72
CA MET A 50 2.34 1.88 5.06
C MET A 50 3.49 0.91 5.33
N GLU A 51 4.57 0.96 4.55
CA GLU A 51 5.78 0.17 4.77
C GLU A 51 6.34 0.42 6.18
N VAL A 52 6.55 1.69 6.53
CA VAL A 52 7.01 2.09 7.87
C VAL A 52 6.05 1.60 8.95
N SER A 53 4.74 1.80 8.77
CA SER A 53 3.73 1.41 9.75
C SER A 53 3.69 -0.11 9.97
N SER A 54 3.84 -0.91 8.92
CA SER A 54 3.87 -2.37 9.02
C SER A 54 5.07 -2.91 9.80
N SER A 55 6.18 -2.15 9.84
CA SER A 55 7.39 -2.51 10.58
C SER A 55 7.31 -2.22 12.09
N MET A 56 6.31 -1.46 12.53
CA MET A 56 6.15 -1.12 13.95
C MET A 56 5.48 -2.27 14.72
N THR A 57 6.12 -2.70 15.81
CA THR A 57 5.75 -3.87 16.66
C THR A 57 4.35 -3.83 17.27
N ASN A 58 3.63 -2.72 17.12
CA ASN A 58 2.31 -2.48 17.71
C ASN A 58 1.30 -1.93 16.68
N SER A 59 1.59 -2.02 15.38
CA SER A 59 0.68 -1.51 14.37
C SER A 59 -0.51 -2.46 14.19
N GLN A 60 -1.71 -1.89 14.18
CA GLN A 60 -2.94 -2.57 13.73
C GLN A 60 -3.02 -2.59 12.20
N SER A 61 -1.88 -2.57 11.51
CA SER A 61 -1.85 -2.57 10.04
C SER A 61 -2.38 -3.90 9.54
N HIS A 62 -3.42 -3.84 8.71
CA HIS A 62 -3.93 -5.00 7.98
C HIS A 62 -3.08 -5.34 6.74
N VAL A 63 -1.99 -4.61 6.54
CA VAL A 63 -1.08 -4.78 5.41
C VAL A 63 0.30 -5.09 5.94
N ASP A 64 0.81 -6.23 5.52
CA ASP A 64 2.21 -6.62 5.67
C ASP A 64 3.02 -6.08 4.51
N SER A 65 4.20 -5.53 4.82
CA SER A 65 5.22 -5.22 3.81
C SER A 65 6.43 -6.13 3.98
N THR A 66 7.00 -6.57 2.86
CA THR A 66 8.24 -7.37 2.86
C THR A 66 9.16 -6.91 1.74
N CYS A 67 10.45 -6.76 2.03
CA CYS A 67 11.46 -6.48 1.02
C CYS A 67 12.07 -7.79 0.51
N ARG A 68 12.03 -8.02 -0.81
CA ARG A 68 12.60 -9.19 -1.48
C ARG A 68 13.41 -8.73 -2.69
N GLY A 69 14.72 -9.00 -2.70
CA GLY A 69 15.58 -8.65 -3.82
C GLY A 69 15.69 -7.14 -4.13
N GLY A 70 15.45 -6.28 -3.12
CA GLY A 70 15.44 -4.81 -3.30
C GLY A 70 14.09 -4.23 -3.69
N THR A 71 13.06 -5.05 -3.87
CA THR A 71 11.68 -4.62 -4.16
C THR A 71 10.80 -4.82 -2.94
N VAL A 72 9.99 -3.82 -2.61
CA VAL A 72 9.01 -3.88 -1.52
C VAL A 72 7.69 -4.43 -2.06
N TYR A 73 7.15 -5.41 -1.34
CA TYR A 73 5.89 -6.06 -1.63
C TYR A 73 4.90 -5.85 -0.50
N PHE A 74 3.64 -5.64 -0.85
CA PHE A 74 2.53 -5.44 0.08
C PHE A 74 1.51 -6.58 -0.04
N GLN A 75 1.01 -7.07 1.08
CA GLN A 75 0.03 -8.14 1.14
C GLN A 75 -0.95 -7.92 2.29
N TRP A 76 -2.21 -8.34 2.11
CA TRP A 76 -3.21 -8.30 3.17
C TRP A 76 -2.94 -9.36 4.26
N ARG A 77 -3.13 -9.01 5.53
CA ARG A 77 -3.00 -9.89 6.70
C ARG A 77 -4.37 -10.19 7.34
#